data_AF-A0A6G3X739-F1
#
_entry.id   AF-A0A6G3X739-F1
#
_cell.length_a   1.000
_cell.length_b   1.000
_cell.length_c   1.000
_cell.angle_alpha   90.00
_cell.angle_beta   90.00
_cell.angle_gamma   90.00
#
_symmetry.space_group_name_H-M   'P 1'
#
loop_
_entity.id
_entity.type
_entity.pdbx_description
1 polymer ?
#
loop_
_entity_poly.entity_id
_entity_poly.type
_entity_poly.pdbx_seq_one_letter_code
_entity_poly.pdbx_strand_id
1 'polypeptide(L)'
;MPPRRRLTPADRRAQLLAVGARLFAAAPYDDVLMEDVAQEAGVSRALLYRHFPSKHALFAAVYQEAADRLLAATRFDPEATLVEQLTQGLDAHFDYFIANRHAVLAANRVLA
;
A
#
# COMPACT_ATOMS: atom_id res chain seq x y z
N MET A 1 8.13 -1.51 -32.58
CA MET A 1 8.20 -1.50 -31.11
C MET A 1 8.58 -0.09 -30.68
N PRO A 2 7.70 0.67 -30.00
CA PRO A 2 8.08 1.99 -29.51
C PRO A 2 9.21 1.83 -28.47
N PRO A 3 10.15 2.79 -28.38
CA PRO A 3 11.27 2.69 -27.45
C PRO A 3 10.74 2.62 -26.01
N ARG A 4 11.23 1.65 -25.23
CA ARG A 4 10.93 1.55 -23.80
C ARG A 4 11.39 2.84 -23.12
N ARG A 5 10.46 3.74 -22.83
CA ARG A 5 10.71 4.99 -22.12
C ARG A 5 11.22 4.65 -20.71
N ARG A 6 12.44 5.08 -20.38
CA ARG A 6 12.98 4.94 -19.03
C ARG A 6 12.09 5.72 -18.08
N LEU A 7 11.49 5.03 -17.10
CA LEU A 7 10.79 5.68 -16.00
C LEU A 7 11.77 6.48 -15.16
N THR A 8 11.30 7.59 -14.60
CA THR A 8 12.05 8.33 -13.59
C THR A 8 12.17 7.48 -12.32
N PRO A 9 13.14 7.77 -11.41
CA PRO A 9 13.23 7.09 -10.13
C PRO A 9 11.94 7.18 -9.29
N ALA A 10 11.20 8.29 -9.40
CA ALA A 10 9.93 8.50 -8.69
C ALA A 10 8.81 7.62 -9.26
N ASP A 11 8.63 7.60 -10.58
CA ASP A 11 7.65 6.74 -11.25
C ASP A 11 7.94 5.26 -10.97
N ARG A 12 9.23 4.89 -10.92
CA ARG A 12 9.64 3.54 -10.57
C ARG A 12 9.26 3.17 -9.14
N ARG A 13 9.50 4.07 -8.18
CA ARG A 13 9.13 3.85 -6.78
C ARG A 13 7.61 3.70 -6.64
N ALA A 14 6.83 4.55 -7.32
CA ALA A 14 5.37 4.46 -7.33
C ALA A 14 4.86 3.13 -7.92
N GLN A 15 5.48 2.66 -9.01
CA GLN A 15 5.15 1.36 -9.59
C GLN A 15 5.38 0.20 -8.60
N LEU A 16 6.52 0.19 -7.91
CA LEU A 16 6.85 -0.85 -6.94
C LEU A 16 5.89 -0.83 -5.74
N LEU A 17 5.48 0.36 -5.27
CA LEU A 17 4.46 0.50 -4.23
C LEU A 17 3.12 -0.05 -4.69
N ALA A 18 2.68 0.27 -5.90
CA ALA A 18 1.40 -0.21 -6.44
C ALA A 18 1.37 -1.75 -6.56
N VAL A 19 2.47 -2.36 -7.02
CA VAL A 19 2.59 -3.83 -7.08
C VAL A 19 2.60 -4.43 -5.68
N GLY A 20 3.41 -3.88 -4.76
CA GLY A 20 3.47 -4.32 -3.37
C GLY A 20 2.12 -4.26 -2.67
N ALA A 21 1.38 -3.16 -2.85
CA ALA A 21 0.05 -2.97 -2.28
C ALA A 21 -0.93 -4.06 -2.72
N ARG A 22 -0.95 -4.40 -4.02
CA ARG A 22 -1.79 -5.48 -4.54
C ARG A 22 -1.42 -6.84 -3.93
N LEU A 23 -0.12 -7.16 -3.85
CA LEU A 23 0.33 -8.44 -3.32
C LEU A 23 0.05 -8.59 -1.82
N PHE A 24 0.30 -7.55 -1.02
CA PHE A 24 -0.01 -7.56 0.42
C PHE A 24 -1.51 -7.53 0.73
N ALA A 25 -2.34 -7.05 -0.20
CA ALA A 25 -3.80 -7.17 -0.07
C ALA A 25 -4.28 -8.59 -0.39
N ALA A 26 -3.62 -9.28 -1.33
CA ALA A 26 -4.04 -10.59 -1.83
C ALA A 26 -3.59 -11.79 -0.98
N ALA A 27 -2.50 -11.67 -0.21
CA ALA A 27 -1.94 -12.77 0.56
C ALA A 27 -1.41 -12.34 1.94
N PRO A 28 -1.31 -13.26 2.92
CA PRO A 28 -0.64 -13.00 4.20
C PRO A 28 0.76 -12.43 4.01
N TYR A 29 1.21 -11.57 4.95
CA TYR A 29 2.52 -10.93 4.87
C TYR A 29 3.61 -11.95 4.58
N ASP A 30 3.72 -13.04 5.34
CA ASP A 30 4.79 -14.04 5.21
C ASP A 30 4.85 -14.71 3.82
N ASP A 31 3.70 -14.86 3.16
CA ASP A 31 3.60 -15.51 1.84
C ASP A 31 4.01 -14.59 0.68
N VAL A 32 4.06 -13.26 0.88
CA VAL A 32 4.49 -12.32 -0.16
C VAL A 32 6.01 -12.35 -0.33
N LEU A 33 6.50 -12.72 -1.51
CA LEU A 33 7.93 -12.73 -1.81
C LEU A 33 8.36 -11.46 -2.54
N MET A 34 9.57 -10.96 -2.20
CA MET A 34 10.18 -9.84 -2.92
C MET A 34 10.48 -10.19 -4.40
N GLU A 35 10.63 -11.48 -4.70
CA GLU A 35 10.85 -11.98 -6.06
C GLU A 35 9.60 -11.78 -6.92
N ASP A 36 8.42 -12.06 -6.39
CA ASP A 36 7.13 -11.86 -7.08
C ASP A 36 6.89 -10.37 -7.36
N VAL A 37 7.19 -9.50 -6.38
CA VAL A 37 7.11 -8.04 -6.56
C VAL A 37 7.99 -7.58 -7.73
N ALA A 38 9.24 -8.07 -7.78
CA ALA A 38 10.17 -7.70 -8.83
C ALA A 38 9.71 -8.21 -10.21
N GLN A 39 9.23 -9.46 -10.26
CA GLN A 39 8.72 -10.09 -11.47
C GLN A 39 7.49 -9.34 -12.01
N GLU A 40 6.49 -9.08 -11.17
CA GLU A 40 5.28 -8.38 -11.58
C GLU A 40 5.53 -6.92 -11.97
N ALA A 41 6.49 -6.26 -11.32
CA ALA A 41 6.90 -4.91 -11.70
C ALA A 41 7.80 -4.86 -12.96
N GLY A 42 8.28 -6.02 -13.44
CA GLY A 42 9.19 -6.14 -14.58
C GLY A 42 10.57 -5.52 -14.30
N VAL A 43 11.09 -5.67 -13.08
CA VAL A 43 12.38 -5.12 -12.64
C VAL A 43 13.29 -6.21 -12.10
N SER A 44 14.59 -5.93 -12.01
CA SER A 44 15.52 -6.82 -11.32
C SER A 44 15.36 -6.73 -9.80
N ARG A 45 15.69 -7.81 -9.09
CA ARG A 45 15.76 -7.83 -7.62
C ARG A 45 16.66 -6.72 -7.08
N ALA A 46 17.85 -6.56 -7.67
CA ALA A 46 18.79 -5.51 -7.27
C ALA A 46 18.17 -4.10 -7.37
N LEU A 47 17.35 -3.83 -8.39
CA LEU A 47 16.66 -2.55 -8.51
C LEU A 47 15.56 -2.38 -7.45
N LEU A 48 14.76 -3.42 -7.20
CA LEU A 48 13.78 -3.41 -6.12
C LEU A 48 14.44 -3.12 -4.77
N TYR A 49 15.50 -3.86 -4.42
CA TYR A 49 16.22 -3.68 -3.15
C TYR A 49 16.89 -2.31 -3.02
N ARG A 50 17.24 -1.65 -4.12
CA ARG A 50 17.74 -0.27 -4.10
C ARG A 50 16.66 0.73 -3.67
N HIS A 51 15.40 0.50 -4.03
CA HIS A 51 14.28 1.34 -3.63
C HIS A 51 13.73 0.96 -2.25
N PHE A 52 13.68 -0.34 -1.95
CA PHE A 52 13.14 -0.90 -0.72
C PHE A 52 14.10 -1.97 -0.19
N PRO A 53 14.94 -1.66 0.80
CA PRO A 53 16.02 -2.54 1.24
C PRO A 53 15.53 -3.84 1.89
N SER A 54 14.25 -3.93 2.24
CA SER A 54 13.62 -5.13 2.79
C SER A 54 12.14 -5.21 2.43
N LYS A 55 11.56 -6.41 2.59
CA LYS A 55 10.10 -6.62 2.52
C LYS A 55 9.35 -5.74 3.51
N HIS A 56 9.90 -5.61 4.73
CA HIS A 56 9.35 -4.73 5.75
C HIS A 56 9.36 -3.26 5.28
N ALA A 57 10.44 -2.77 4.67
CA ALA A 57 10.50 -1.39 4.19
C ALA A 57 9.50 -1.11 3.05
N LEU A 58 9.30 -2.08 2.14
CA LEU A 58 8.25 -1.98 1.13
C LEU A 58 6.86 -1.98 1.78
N PHE A 59 6.61 -2.91 2.70
CA PHE A 59 5.33 -3.04 3.39
C PHE A 59 4.98 -1.78 4.21
N ALA A 60 5.93 -1.25 4.98
CA ALA A 60 5.73 -0.01 5.74
C ALA A 60 5.37 1.17 4.83
N ALA A 61 6.03 1.29 3.67
CA ALA A 61 5.72 2.35 2.71
C ALA A 61 4.35 2.17 2.03
N VAL A 62 3.95 0.93 1.72
CA VAL A 62 2.61 0.59 1.23
C VAL A 62 1.55 0.95 2.27
N TYR A 63 1.78 0.56 3.53
CA TYR A 63 0.84 0.80 4.61
C TYR A 63 0.69 2.30 4.91
N GLN A 64 1.81 3.03 4.92
CA GLN A 64 1.80 4.49 5.08
C GLN A 64 0.98 5.17 3.98
N GLU A 65 1.21 4.82 2.71
CA GLU A 65 0.45 5.40 1.59
C GLU A 65 -1.05 5.10 1.70
N ALA A 66 -1.41 3.91 2.16
CA ALA A 66 -2.81 3.56 2.38
C ALA A 66 -3.43 4.32 3.56
N ALA A 67 -2.70 4.49 4.67
CA ALA A 67 -3.12 5.29 5.81
C ALA A 67 -3.33 6.76 5.42
N ASP A 68 -2.41 7.35 4.66
CA ASP A 68 -2.51 8.73 4.16
C ASP A 68 -3.75 8.90 3.26
N ARG A 69 -4.03 7.92 2.39
CA ARG A 69 -5.23 7.93 1.54
C ARG A 69 -6.52 7.81 2.36
N LEU A 70 -6.53 6.97 3.39
CA LEU A 70 -7.70 6.81 4.25
C LEU A 70 -7.99 8.08 5.05
N LEU A 71 -6.95 8.72 5.59
CA LEU A 71 -7.05 10.02 6.25
C LEU A 71 -7.56 11.10 5.29
N ALA A 72 -7.06 11.15 4.06
CA ALA A 72 -7.51 12.11 3.06
C ALA A 72 -8.96 11.86 2.57
N ALA A 73 -9.42 10.60 2.58
CA ALA A 73 -10.79 10.23 2.23
C ALA A 73 -11.78 10.53 3.38
N THR A 74 -11.31 10.55 4.62
CA THR A 74 -12.11 10.89 5.81
C THR A 74 -12.29 12.40 5.87
N ARG A 75 -13.24 12.93 5.09
CA ARG A 75 -13.61 14.36 5.13
C ARG A 75 -14.57 14.60 6.28
N PHE A 76 -14.18 15.47 7.20
CA PHE A 76 -15.08 15.98 8.22
C PHE A 76 -15.89 17.13 7.63
N ASP A 77 -17.17 16.89 7.39
CA ASP A 77 -18.11 17.94 7.03
C ASP A 77 -18.48 18.72 8.30
N PRO A 78 -18.09 20.00 8.44
CA PRO A 78 -18.39 20.79 9.63
C PRO A 78 -19.90 21.04 9.81
N GLU A 79 -20.71 20.88 8.77
CA GLU A 79 -22.16 21.03 8.83
C GLU A 79 -22.87 19.74 9.28
N ALA A 80 -22.19 18.60 9.23
CA ALA A 80 -22.72 17.31 9.71
C ALA A 80 -22.64 17.19 11.23
N THR A 81 -23.55 16.44 11.83
CA THR A 81 -23.48 16.14 13.27
C THR A 81 -22.25 15.28 13.60
N LEU A 82 -21.79 15.34 14.85
CA LEU A 82 -20.66 14.51 15.31
C LEU A 82 -20.92 13.01 15.07
N VAL A 83 -22.16 12.54 15.24
CA VAL A 83 -22.53 11.14 15.04
C VAL A 83 -22.40 10.74 13.57
N GLU A 84 -22.84 11.60 12.64
CA GLU A 84 -22.70 11.36 11.20
C GLU A 84 -21.23 11.34 10.78
N GLN A 85 -20.43 12.29 11.27
CA GLN A 85 -18.99 12.33 10.99
C GLN A 85 -18.26 11.07 11.49
N LEU A 86 -18.58 10.61 12.71
CA LEU A 86 -18.04 9.37 13.26
C LEU A 86 -18.47 8.15 12.45
N THR A 87 -19.74 8.09 12.05
CA THR A 87 -20.27 6.97 11.26
C THR A 87 -19.57 6.89 9.89
N GLN A 88 -19.48 8.00 9.18
CA GLN A 88 -18.80 8.08 7.87
C GLN A 88 -17.31 7.70 7.98
N GLY A 89 -16.62 8.18 9.02
CA GLY A 89 -15.23 7.83 9.25
C GLY A 89 -15.03 6.34 9.56
N LEU A 90 -15.91 5.75 10.38
CA LEU A 90 -15.88 4.32 10.69
C LEU A 90 -16.21 3.46 9.47
N ASP A 91 -17.19 3.85 8.66
CA ASP A 91 -17.56 3.14 7.42
C ASP A 91 -16.38 3.10 6.46
N ALA A 92 -15.74 4.24 6.19
CA ALA A 92 -14.54 4.30 5.35
C ALA A 92 -13.40 3.41 5.88
N HIS A 93 -13.22 3.38 7.21
CA HIS A 93 -12.19 2.57 7.85
C HIS A 93 -12.48 1.07 7.73
N PHE A 94 -13.73 0.65 7.98
CA PHE A 94 -14.15 -0.74 7.88
C PHE A 94 -14.13 -1.25 6.44
N ASP A 95 -14.57 -0.44 5.47
CA ASP A 95 -14.48 -0.79 4.05
C ASP A 95 -13.02 -1.06 3.63
N TYR A 96 -12.09 -0.20 4.07
CA TYR A 96 -10.67 -0.41 3.82
C TYR A 96 -10.16 -1.70 4.49
N PHE A 97 -10.55 -1.97 5.75
CA PHE A 97 -10.15 -3.17 6.48
C PHE A 97 -10.65 -4.45 5.82
N ILE A 98 -11.91 -4.46 5.38
CA ILE A 98 -12.51 -5.61 4.71
C ILE A 98 -11.79 -5.87 3.39
N ALA A 99 -11.52 -4.82 2.61
CA ALA A 99 -10.82 -4.95 1.33
C ALA A 99 -9.33 -5.32 1.48
N ASN A 100 -8.69 -4.99 2.60
CA ASN A 100 -7.23 -5.12 2.78
C ASN A 100 -6.85 -5.89 4.06
N ARG A 101 -7.65 -6.91 4.42
CA ARG A 101 -7.50 -7.68 5.68
C ARG A 101 -6.06 -8.14 5.95
N HIS A 102 -5.35 -8.60 4.92
CA HIS A 102 -3.99 -9.12 5.06
C HIS A 102 -2.99 -8.02 5.42
N ALA A 103 -3.06 -6.88 4.73
CA ALA A 103 -2.21 -5.73 5.00
C ALA A 103 -2.48 -5.16 6.41
N VAL A 104 -3.74 -5.06 6.82
CA VAL A 104 -4.11 -4.57 8.15
C VAL A 104 -3.61 -5.50 9.27
N LEU A 105 -3.88 -6.80 9.15
CA LEU A 105 -3.42 -7.77 10.15
C LEU A 105 -1.90 -7.82 10.25
N ALA A 106 -1.20 -7.67 9.13
CA ALA A 106 0.24 -7.59 9.10
C ALA A 106 0.75 -6.31 9.78
N ALA A 107 0.14 -5.15 9.53
CA ALA A 107 0.55 -3.89 10.16
C ALA A 107 0.50 -3.98 11.68
N ASN A 108 -0.58 -4.51 12.23
CA ASN A 108 -0.76 -4.67 13.68
C ASN A 108 0.20 -5.67 14.34
N ARG A 109 0.84 -6.55 13.56
CA ARG A 109 1.74 -7.60 14.08
C ARG A 109 3.22 -7.34 13.78
N VAL A 110 3.50 -6.69 12.66
CA VAL A 110 4.85 -6.56 12.08
C VAL A 110 5.40 -5.14 12.25
N LEU A 111 4.53 -4.13 12.33
CA LEU A 111 4.92 -2.73 12.55
C LEU A 111 4.71 -2.25 13.99
N ALA A 112 4.18 -3.10 14.87
CA ALA A 112 3.96 -2.83 16.29
C ALA A 112 5.20 -3.11 17.15
#